data_AF-A0A4R4VQS8-F1
#
_entry.id   AF-A0A4R4VQS8-F1
#
_cell.length_a   1.000
_cell.length_b   1.000
_cell.length_c   1.000
_cell.angle_alpha   90.00
_cell.angle_beta   90.00
_cell.angle_gamma   90.00
#
_symmetry.space_group_name_H-M   'P 1'
#
loop_
_entity.id
_entity.type
_entity.pdbx_description
1 polymer ?
#
loop_
_entity_poly.entity_id
_entity_poly.type
_entity_poly.pdbx_seq_one_letter_code
_entity_poly.pdbx_strand_id
1 'polypeptide(L)' 'MLRQQVVEALGPFLASVLGDNDQIVSPMGAPNAVVFHARHPGHTRVDVVTGDAWTTFETTEIDLAVEP' A
#
# COMPACT_ATOMS: atom_id res chain seq x y z
N MET A 1 22.61 12.39 -8.39
CA MET A 1 21.98 11.15 -8.90
C MET A 1 20.66 11.00 -8.17
N LEU A 2 19.51 11.14 -8.84
CA LEU A 2 18.22 10.78 -8.23
C LEU A 2 18.16 9.24 -8.15
N ARG A 3 17.83 8.67 -6.99
CA ARG A 3 17.49 7.24 -6.90
C ARG A 3 16.21 7.00 -7.70
N GLN A 4 16.25 6.06 -8.65
CA GLN A 4 15.01 5.57 -9.26
C GLN A 4 14.20 4.84 -8.19
N GLN A 5 12.92 5.18 -8.06
CA GLN A 5 12.02 4.48 -7.15
C GLN A 5 11.72 3.08 -7.69
N VAL A 6 11.96 2.05 -6.88
CA VAL A 6 11.64 0.64 -7.19
C VAL A 6 10.12 0.43 -7.18
N VAL A 7 9.43 1.01 -6.19
CA VAL A 7 7.98 1.07 -6.08
C VAL A 7 7.51 2.50 -5.81
N GLU A 8 6.28 2.81 -6.22
CA GLU A 8 5.59 4.08 -6.00
C GLU A 8 4.35 3.83 -5.14
N ALA A 9 4.18 4.54 -4.02
CA ALA A 9 2.98 4.42 -3.20
C ALA A 9 1.80 5.14 -3.89
N LEU A 10 0.73 4.41 -4.19
CA LEU A 10 -0.51 4.97 -4.76
C LEU A 10 -1.46 5.50 -3.67
N GLY A 11 -1.24 5.11 -2.41
CA GLY A 11 -2.00 5.56 -1.26
C GLY A 11 -2.96 4.50 -0.70
N PRO A 12 -3.79 4.90 0.28
CA PRO A 12 -4.73 4.00 0.93
C PRO A 12 -5.84 3.60 -0.04
N PHE A 13 -6.17 2.32 -0.04
CA PHE A 13 -7.26 1.77 -0.82
C PHE A 13 -8.33 1.21 0.12
N LEU A 14 -9.58 1.32 -0.32
CA LEU A 14 -10.74 0.92 0.44
C LEU A 14 -11.42 -0.27 -0.25
N ALA A 15 -11.48 -1.40 0.45
CA ALA A 15 -12.30 -2.53 0.02
C ALA A 15 -13.76 -2.06 -0.17
N SER A 16 -14.41 -2.53 -1.23
CA SER A 16 -15.76 -2.13 -1.60
C SER A 16 -16.55 -3.32 -2.12
N VAL A 17 -17.86 -3.30 -1.93
CA VAL A 17 -18.77 -4.28 -2.54
C VAL A 17 -19.06 -3.84 -3.98
N LEU A 18 -18.74 -4.72 -4.93
CA LEU A 18 -19.08 -4.53 -6.34
C LEU A 18 -20.47 -5.11 -6.60
N GLY A 19 -21.28 -4.39 -7.37
CA GLY A 19 -22.51 -4.90 -7.96
C GLY A 19 -22.25 -5.56 -9.30
N ASP A 20 -23.31 -6.10 -9.92
CA ASP A 20 -23.20 -6.96 -11.10
C ASP A 20 -22.64 -6.29 -12.38
N ASN A 21 -22.52 -4.95 -12.41
CA ASN A 21 -21.95 -4.19 -13.54
C ASN A 21 -20.68 -3.41 -13.14
N ASP A 22 -19.86 -3.98 -12.25
CA ASP A 22 -18.60 -3.39 -11.75
C ASP A 22 -18.75 -2.04 -11.02
N GLN A 23 -19.99 -1.65 -10.66
CA GLN A 23 -20.23 -0.45 -9.87
C GLN A 23 -19.96 -0.69 -8.39
N ILE A 24 -19.36 0.30 -7.72
CA ILE A 24 -19.23 0.30 -6.26
C ILE A 24 -20.62 0.54 -5.66
N VAL A 25 -21.10 -0.44 -4.88
CA VAL A 25 -22.42 -0.36 -4.21
C VAL A 25 -22.28 0.20 -2.80
N SER A 26 -21.21 -0.15 -2.08
CA SER A 26 -20.90 0.40 -0.76
C SER A 26 -19.42 0.21 -0.42
N PRO A 27 -18.79 1.17 0.30
CA PRO A 27 -17.50 0.92 0.95
C PRO A 27 -17.62 -0.17 2.03
N MET A 28 -16.53 -0.90 2.26
CA MET A 28 -16.40 -1.90 3.33
C MET A 28 -15.52 -1.37 4.48
N GLY A 29 -16.02 -0.35 5.19
CA GLY A 29 -15.38 0.17 6.40
C GLY A 29 -14.29 1.21 6.14
N ALA A 30 -13.24 1.20 6.97
CA ALA A 30 -12.08 2.08 6.83
C ALA A 30 -11.06 1.48 5.83
N PRO A 31 -10.17 2.31 5.21
CA PRO A 31 -9.10 1.80 4.37
C PRO A 31 -8.27 0.74 5.11
N ASN A 32 -8.06 -0.39 4.45
CA ASN A 32 -7.39 -1.56 5.05
C ASN A 32 -6.17 -2.03 4.25
N ALA A 33 -5.82 -1.31 3.19
CA ALA A 33 -4.66 -1.59 2.37
C ALA A 33 -4.00 -0.30 1.88
N VAL A 34 -2.70 -0.36 1.61
CA VAL A 34 -1.96 0.64 0.84
C VAL A 34 -1.44 -0.05 -0.40
N VAL A 35 -1.69 0.54 -1.57
CA VAL A 35 -1.26 -0.04 -2.85
C VAL A 35 0.05 0.60 -3.28
N PHE A 36 0.97 -0.25 -3.75
CA PHE A 36 2.23 0.16 -4.35
C PHE A 36 2.27 -0.28 -5.81
N HIS A 37 2.72 0.61 -6.69
CA HIS A 37 2.98 0.32 -8.09
C HIS A 37 4.46 -0.01 -8.30
N ALA A 38 4.75 -1.18 -8.86
CA ALA A 38 6.12 -1.53 -9.26
C ALA A 38 6.58 -0.63 -10.42
N ARG A 39 7.75 0.01 -10.29
CA ARG A 39 8.25 0.99 -11.26
C ARG A 39 9.51 0.53 -11.99
N HIS A 40 10.48 0.02 -11.24
CA HIS A 40 11.77 -0.41 -11.78
C HIS A 40 12.26 -1.66 -11.04
N PRO A 41 12.95 -2.58 -11.72
CA PRO A 41 13.57 -3.72 -11.05
C PRO A 41 14.55 -3.28 -9.96
N GLY A 42 14.58 -4.03 -8.86
CA GLY A 42 15.47 -3.77 -7.74
C GLY A 42 14.88 -4.18 -6.40
N HIS A 43 15.64 -3.90 -5.34
CA HIS A 43 15.22 -4.17 -3.96
C HIS A 43 14.88 -2.87 -3.25
N THR A 44 13.84 -2.92 -2.43
CA THR A 44 13.44 -1.82 -1.58
C THR A 44 12.82 -2.34 -0.30
N ARG A 45 12.63 -1.45 0.67
CA ARG A 45 12.02 -1.78 1.94
C ARG A 45 10.90 -0.80 2.23
N VAL A 46 9.80 -1.33 2.73
CA VAL A 46 8.62 -0.58 3.16
C VAL A 46 8.43 -0.82 4.64
N ASP A 47 8.45 0.26 5.42
CA ASP A 47 8.12 0.21 6.84
C ASP A 47 6.62 0.57 6.99
N VAL A 48 5.82 -0.37 7.48
CA VAL A 48 4.40 -0.16 7.75
C VAL A 48 4.23 0.15 9.22
N VAL A 49 3.87 1.40 9.53
CA VAL A 49 3.62 1.85 10.89
C VAL A 49 2.12 1.78 11.17
N THR A 50 1.72 0.96 12.15
CA THR A 50 0.32 0.76 12.57
C THR A 50 0.12 1.17 14.02
N GLY A 51 -1.04 1.73 14.35
CA GLY A 51 -1.38 2.14 15.71
C GLY A 51 -1.60 3.64 15.83
N ASP A 52 -1.61 4.14 17.07
CA ASP A 52 -1.80 5.54 17.36
C ASP A 52 -0.44 6.26 17.31
N ALA A 53 -0.36 7.32 16.51
CA ALA A 53 0.89 8.04 16.25
C ALA A 53 1.46 8.76 17.48
N TRP A 54 0.67 8.94 18.55
CA TRP A 54 1.07 9.68 19.75
C TRP A 54 1.28 8.82 20.99
N THR A 55 0.74 7.61 21.04
CA THR A 55 0.76 6.75 22.23
C THR A 55 1.50 5.45 21.98
N THR A 56 0.96 4.57 21.14
CA THR A 56 1.53 3.25 20.86
C THR A 56 1.37 2.91 19.40
N PHE A 57 2.49 2.60 18.75
CA PHE A 57 2.55 2.09 17.39
C PHE A 57 3.46 0.87 17.31
N GLU A 58 3.21 0.06 16.28
CA GLU A 58 4.05 -1.06 15.87
C GLU A 58 4.59 -0.77 14.47
N THR A 59 5.78 -1.27 14.16
CA THR A 59 6.36 -1.18 12.82
C THR A 59 6.57 -2.57 12.27
N THR A 60 6.01 -2.83 11.09
CA THR A 60 6.26 -4.05 10.32
C THR A 60 7.14 -3.70 9.14
N GLU A 61 8.32 -4.31 9.07
CA GLU A 61 9.26 -4.12 7.99
C GLU A 61 9.00 -5.13 6.88
N ILE A 62 8.88 -4.67 5.64
CA ILE A 62 8.61 -5.51 4.47
C ILE A 62 9.71 -5.26 3.44
N ASP A 63 10.54 -6.28 3.22
CA ASP A 63 11.51 -6.29 2.12
C ASP A 63 10.81 -6.70 0.82
N LEU A 64 11.01 -5.92 -0.23
CA LEU A 64 10.41 -6.11 -1.54
C LEU A 64 11.51 -6.26 -2.60
N ALA A 65 11.28 -7.19 -3.53
CA ALA A 65 12.05 -7.33 -4.76
C ALA A 65 11.11 -7.15 -5.95
N VAL A 66 11.49 -6.28 -6.87
CA VAL A 66 10.84 -6.14 -8.19
C VAL A 66 11.75 -6.78 -9.21
N GLU A 67 11.24 -7.79 -9.90
CA GLU A 67 11.94 -8.50 -10.97
C GLU A 67 11.48 -7.99 -12.35
N PRO A 68 12.29 -8.16 -13.41
CA PRO A 68 11.96 -7.75 -14.78
C PRO A 68 10.77 -8.50 -15.40
#